data_AF-D5I1F4-F1
#
_entry.id   AF-D5I1F4-F1
#
_cell.length_a   1.000
_cell.length_b   1.000
_cell.length_c   1.000
_cell.angle_alpha   90.00
_cell.angle_beta   90.00
_cell.angle_gamma   90.00
#
_symmetry.space_group_name_H-M   'P 1'
#
loop_
_entity.id
_entity.type
_entity.pdbx_description
1 polymer ?
#
loop_
_entity_poly.entity_id
_entity_poly.type
_entity_poly.pdbx_seq_one_letter_code
_entity_poly.pdbx_strand_id
1 'polypeptide(L)' 'VPRLENYRGMIFGCLDEKAEPLVDYLGDMAWYLDLITQKSKGGLEVRGEPQRWIIDSNWKLGAD' A
#
# COMPACT_ATOMS: atom_id res chain seq x y z
N VAL A 1 -5.65 -15.17 0.41
CA VAL A 1 -6.19 -13.91 0.98
C VAL A 1 -7.57 -13.71 0.40
N PRO A 2 -8.61 -13.57 1.22
CA PRO A 2 -10.00 -13.52 0.74
C PRO A 2 -10.30 -12.32 -0.15
N ARG A 3 -9.64 -11.16 0.05
CA ARG A 3 -9.71 -10.03 -0.89
C ARG A 3 -8.32 -9.52 -1.25
N LEU A 4 -8.07 -9.37 -2.55
CA LEU A 4 -6.84 -8.82 -3.11
C LEU A 4 -7.22 -7.67 -4.05
N GLU A 5 -6.65 -6.49 -3.82
CA GLU A 5 -6.94 -5.29 -4.62
C GLU A 5 -5.64 -4.61 -5.03
N ASN A 6 -5.66 -3.97 -6.20
CA ASN A 6 -4.53 -3.22 -6.73
C ASN A 6 -4.88 -1.74 -6.79
N TYR A 7 -4.03 -0.92 -6.18
CA TYR A 7 -4.09 0.53 -6.27
C TYR A 7 -2.80 1.06 -6.88
N ARG A 8 -2.88 1.49 -8.15
CA ARG A 8 -1.77 2.15 -8.89
C ARG A 8 -0.45 1.36 -8.88
N GLY A 9 -0.53 0.03 -8.95
CA GLY A 9 0.64 -0.86 -8.92
C GLY A 9 1.00 -1.38 -7.52
N MET A 10 0.40 -0.83 -6.47
CA MET A 10 0.51 -1.34 -5.11
C MET A 10 -0.56 -2.41 -4.87
N ILE A 11 -0.16 -3.59 -4.42
CA ILE A 11 -1.05 -4.73 -4.18
C ILE A 11 -1.33 -4.83 -2.68
N PHE A 12 -2.60 -4.76 -2.30
CA PHE A 12 -3.05 -4.90 -0.91
C PHE A 12 -3.91 -6.15 -0.74
N GLY A 13 -3.77 -6.79 0.41
CA GLY A 13 -4.54 -7.98 0.78
C GLY A 13 -5.31 -7.75 2.08
N CYS A 14 -6.58 -8.14 2.10
CA CYS A 14 -7.43 -8.10 3.29
C CYS A 14 -7.89 -9.51 3.66
N LEU A 15 -7.81 -9.85 4.95
CA LEU A 15 -8.26 -11.13 5.49
C LEU A 15 -9.77 -11.17 5.82
N ASP A 16 -10.45 -10.02 5.78
CA ASP A 16 -11.91 -9.93 5.96
C ASP A 16 -12.61 -9.83 4.61
N GLU A 17 -13.54 -10.75 4.35
CA GLU A 17 -14.38 -10.77 3.14
C GLU A 17 -15.40 -9.63 3.10
N LYS A 18 -15.79 -9.11 4.26
CA LYS A 18 -16.80 -8.05 4.40
C LYS A 18 -16.20 -6.66 4.47
N ALA A 19 -14.87 -6.54 4.38
CA ALA A 19 -14.19 -5.26 4.31
C ALA A 19 -14.70 -4.46 3.12
N GLU A 20 -14.73 -3.14 3.28
CA GLU A 20 -15.03 -2.19 2.21
C GLU A 20 -13.98 -2.23 1.07
N PRO A 21 -14.30 -1.70 -0.12
CA PRO A 21 -13.32 -1.56 -1.20
C PRO A 21 -12.08 -0.78 -0.75
N LEU A 22 -10.91 -1.14 -1.28
CA LEU A 22 -9.63 -0.52 -0.89
C LEU A 22 -9.65 1.02 -1.09
N VAL A 23 -10.30 1.50 -2.14
CA VAL A 23 -10.37 2.96 -2.41
C VAL A 23 -11.17 3.70 -1.33
N ASP A 24 -12.20 3.07 -0.79
CA ASP A 24 -13.05 3.64 0.26
C ASP A 24 -12.30 3.63 1.59
N TYR A 25 -11.60 2.53 1.89
CA TYR A 25 -10.72 2.43 3.06
C TYR A 25 -9.60 3.48 3.05
N LEU A 26 -9.00 3.75 1.88
CA LEU A 26 -7.98 4.79 1.72
C LEU A 26 -8.57 6.20 1.89
N GLY A 27 -9.83 6.41 1.52
CA GLY A 27 -10.50 7.70 1.60
C GLY A 27 -9.66 8.83 1.00
N ASP A 28 -9.52 9.93 1.74
CA ASP A 28 -8.76 11.11 1.29
C ASP A 28 -7.26 10.83 1.10
N MET A 29 -6.70 9.79 1.74
CA MET A 29 -5.29 9.41 1.56
C MET A 29 -5.00 8.91 0.15
N ALA A 30 -6.01 8.40 -0.57
CA ALA A 30 -5.88 8.00 -1.97
C ALA A 30 -5.33 9.16 -2.82
N TRP A 31 -5.83 10.38 -2.62
CA TRP A 31 -5.37 11.55 -3.35
C TRP A 31 -3.87 11.85 -3.13
N TYR A 32 -3.40 11.71 -1.88
CA TYR A 32 -1.98 11.90 -1.56
C TYR A 32 -1.10 10.80 -2.15
N LEU A 33 -1.58 9.56 -2.18
CA LEU A 33 -0.89 8.45 -2.84
C LEU A 33 -0.78 8.67 -4.35
N ASP A 34 -1.79 9.25 -4.97
CA ASP A 34 -1.78 9.60 -6.40
C ASP A 34 -0.66 10.60 -6.74
N LEU A 35 -0.34 11.54 -5.85
CA LEU A 35 0.79 12.47 -6.05
C LEU A 35 2.14 11.75 -6.18
N ILE A 36 2.29 10.57 -5.60
CA ILE A 36 3.52 9.78 -5.64
C ILE A 36 3.46 8.75 -6.78
N THR A 37 2.33 8.06 -6.90
CA THR A 37 2.17 6.92 -7.81
C THR A 37 1.86 7.29 -9.26
N GLN A 38 1.30 8.48 -9.51
CA GLN A 38 0.90 8.94 -10.85
C GLN A 38 1.74 10.09 -11.40
N LYS A 39 2.98 10.26 -10.94
CA LYS A 39 3.87 11.33 -11.46
C LYS A 39 4.18 11.21 -12.95
N SER A 40 4.08 10.00 -13.52
CA SER A 40 4.30 9.75 -14.94
C SER A 40 3.21 8.85 -15.51
N LYS A 41 3.01 8.89 -16.83
CA LYS A 41 2.09 7.97 -17.54
C LYS A 41 2.52 6.50 -17.43
N GLY A 42 3.79 6.23 -17.10
CA GLY A 42 4.33 4.88 -16.96
C GLY A 42 4.14 4.25 -15.57
N GLY A 43 3.63 5.00 -14.59
CA GLY A 43 3.46 4.51 -13.22
C GLY A 43 4.78 4.36 -12.45
N LEU A 44 4.76 3.52 -11.41
CA LEU A 44 5.92 3.20 -10.58
C LEU A 44 6.46 1.80 -10.86
N GLU A 45 7.77 1.66 -10.76
CA GLU A 45 8.48 0.39 -10.83
C GLU A 45 9.42 0.27 -9.63
N VAL A 46 9.40 -0.88 -8.95
CA VAL A 46 10.34 -1.17 -7.87
C VAL A 46 11.66 -1.64 -8.47
N ARG A 47 12.78 -1.05 -8.03
CA ARG A 47 14.13 -1.43 -8.46
C ARG A 47 14.74 -2.41 -7.46
N GLY A 48 15.00 -3.63 -7.93
CA GLY A 48 15.67 -4.65 -7.13
C GLY A 48 14.82 -5.20 -5.98
N GLU A 49 15.47 -5.88 -5.06
CA GLU A 49 14.82 -6.50 -3.89
C GLU A 49 14.73 -5.52 -2.72
N PRO A 50 13.71 -5.63 -1.86
CA PRO A 50 13.63 -4.83 -0.64
C PRO A 50 14.74 -5.23 0.34
N GLN A 51 15.33 -4.24 0.99
CA GLN A 51 16.23 -4.47 2.10
C GLN A 51 15.46 -5.02 3.30
N ARG A 52 15.97 -6.07 3.95
CA ARG A 52 15.31 -6.78 5.05
C ARG A 52 16.26 -6.94 6.24
N TRP A 53 15.85 -6.48 7.41
CA TRP A 53 16.57 -6.63 8.68
C TRP A 53 15.57 -6.75 9.85
N ILE A 54 16.06 -7.13 11.02
CA ILE A 54 15.26 -7.29 12.24
C ILE A 54 15.57 -6.13 13.19
N ILE A 55 14.53 -5.54 13.77
CA ILE A 55 14.63 -4.52 14.82
C ILE A 55 13.83 -5.03 16.02
N ASP A 56 14.43 -5.03 17.21
CA ASP A 56 13.75 -5.39 18.46
C ASP A 56 12.95 -4.19 19.00
N SER A 57 11.80 -3.94 18.38
CA SER A 57 10.93 -2.82 18.72
C SER A 57 9.48 -3.05 18.26
N ASN A 58 8.55 -2.25 18.77
CA ASN A 58 7.16 -2.32 18.32
C ASN A 58 7.00 -1.66 16.94
N TRP A 59 6.31 -2.32 16.02
CA TRP A 59 6.07 -1.82 14.67
C TRP A 59 5.35 -0.47 14.61
N LYS A 60 4.56 -0.13 15.64
CA LYS A 60 3.88 1.18 15.73
C LYS A 60 4.85 2.35 15.72
N LEU A 61 6.05 2.20 16.30
CA LEU A 61 7.05 3.28 16.30
C LEU A 61 7.56 3.66 14.90
N GLY A 62 7.49 2.74 13.93
CA GLY A 62 7.84 3.04 12.55
C GLY A 62 6.68 3.56 11.71
N ALA A 63 5.45 3.52 12.25
CA ALA A 63 4.23 3.96 11.60
C ALA A 63 3.72 5.31 12.14
N ASP A 64 4.02 5.62 13.41
CA ASP A 64 3.75 6.89 14.08
C ASP A 64 4.54 8.07 13.48
#